data_AF-A0A371HD62-F1
#
_entry.id   AF-A0A371HD62-F1
#
_cell.length_a   1.000
_cell.length_b   1.000
_cell.length_c   1.000
_cell.angle_alpha   90.00
_cell.angle_beta   90.00
_cell.angle_gamma   90.00
#
_symmetry.space_group_name_H-M   'P 1'
#
loop_
_entity.id
_entity.type
_entity.pdbx_description
1 polymer ?
#
loop_
_entity_poly.entity_id
_entity_poly.type
_entity_poly.pdbx_seq_one_letter_code
_entity_poly.pdbx_strand_id
1 'polypeptide(L)'
;MSPYQIVFGKACHPPIEVEHRLQELEELCLEAYKNSRIYKKKVKCFHDNMILRKEFRVSQKMGLTIYYTNIFPYGVVGIRDEATNKTFKVNGH
;
A
#
# COMPACT_ATOMS: atom_id res chain seq x y z
N MET A 1 -32.40 17.01 -45.96
CA MET A 1 -31.59 17.20 -44.73
C MET A 1 -32.43 16.79 -43.54
N SER A 2 -31.87 16.01 -42.61
CA SER A 2 -32.61 15.55 -41.43
C SER A 2 -32.62 16.64 -40.34
N PRO A 3 -33.76 16.91 -39.67
CA PRO A 3 -33.84 17.88 -38.56
C PRO A 3 -32.76 17.64 -37.48
N TYR A 4 -32.40 16.38 -37.26
CA TYR A 4 -31.36 15.99 -36.31
C TYR A 4 -29.96 16.49 -36.70
N GLN A 5 -29.64 16.55 -37.99
CA GLN A 5 -28.35 17.04 -38.48
C GLN A 5 -28.25 18.58 -38.42
N ILE A 6 -29.36 19.30 -38.31
CA ILE A 6 -29.35 20.76 -38.10
C ILE A 6 -29.07 21.08 -36.63
N VAL A 7 -29.58 20.25 -35.72
CA VAL A 7 -29.44 20.42 -34.26
C VAL A 7 -28.08 19.92 -33.76
N PHE A 8 -27.58 18.81 -34.30
CA PHE A 8 -26.35 18.16 -33.83
C PHE A 8 -25.19 18.19 -34.85
N GLY A 9 -25.32 18.90 -35.97
CA GLY A 9 -24.36 18.86 -37.08
C GLY A 9 -23.19 19.84 -37.01
N LYS A 10 -22.95 20.51 -35.87
CA LYS A 10 -21.71 21.29 -35.67
C LYS A 10 -20.79 20.53 -34.74
N ALA A 11 -19.52 20.43 -35.10
CA ALA A 11 -18.49 19.88 -34.23
C ALA A 11 -18.54 20.63 -32.89
N CYS A 12 -18.95 19.93 -31.83
CA CYS A 12 -18.95 20.45 -30.47
C CYS A 12 -17.49 20.55 -30.01
N HIS A 13 -16.75 21.55 -30.49
CA HIS A 13 -15.46 21.89 -29.89
C HIS A 13 -15.76 22.55 -28.55
N PRO A 14 -15.31 21.98 -27.42
CA PRO A 14 -15.41 22.66 -26.14
C PRO A 14 -14.68 24.01 -26.26
N PRO A 15 -15.19 25.09 -25.63
CA PRO A 15 -14.47 26.34 -25.56
C PRO A 15 -13.07 26.10 -24.98
N ILE A 16 -12.04 26.74 -25.53
CA ILE A 16 -10.63 26.58 -25.11
C ILE A 16 -10.44 26.75 -23.59
N GLU A 17 -11.23 27.64 -22.96
CA GLU A 17 -11.23 27.82 -21.50
C GLU A 17 -11.66 26.58 -20.72
N VAL A 18 -12.59 25.77 -21.26
CA VAL A 18 -13.04 24.52 -20.64
C VAL A 18 -11.96 23.46 -20.78
N GLU A 19 -11.31 23.35 -21.94
CA GLU A 19 -10.20 22.41 -22.14
C GLU A 19 -9.03 22.71 -21.21
N HIS A 20 -8.67 24.00 -21.05
CA HIS A 20 -7.61 24.42 -20.14
C HIS A 20 -7.92 24.06 -18.68
N ARG A 21 -9.15 24.31 -18.22
CA ARG A 21 -9.60 23.96 -16.86
C ARG A 21 -9.61 22.46 -16.61
N LEU A 22 -9.96 21.66 -17.63
CA LEU A 22 -9.93 20.20 -17.53
C LEU A 22 -8.49 19.68 -17.39
N GLN A 23 -7.56 20.26 -18.15
CA GLN A 23 -6.15 19.90 -18.06
C GLN A 23 -5.56 20.24 -16.69
N GLU A 24 -5.84 21.42 -16.15
CA GLU A 24 -5.42 21.80 -14.78
C GLU A 24 -5.96 20.82 -13.72
N LEU A 25 -7.23 20.44 -13.82
CA LEU A 25 -7.85 19.47 -12.91
C LEU A 25 -7.22 18.09 -13.02
N GLU A 26 -6.90 17.63 -14.23
CA GLU A 26 -6.27 16.34 -14.46
C GLU A 26 -4.85 16.29 -13.88
N GLU A 27 -4.07 17.37 -14.06
CA GLU A 27 -2.75 17.51 -13.46
C GLU A 27 -2.80 17.48 -11.92
N LEU A 28 -3.74 18.22 -11.31
CA LEU A 28 -3.96 18.22 -9.87
C LEU A 28 -4.34 16.82 -9.34
N CYS A 29 -5.23 16.12 -10.04
CA CYS A 29 -5.63 14.76 -9.67
C CYS A 29 -4.45 13.78 -9.75
N LEU A 30 -3.67 13.86 -10.82
CA LEU A 30 -2.49 13.01 -11.01
C LEU A 30 -1.45 13.25 -9.92
N GLU A 31 -1.23 14.51 -9.55
CA GLU A 31 -0.29 14.89 -8.52
C GLU A 31 -0.75 14.41 -7.14
N ALA A 32 -2.02 14.60 -6.79
CA ALA A 32 -2.61 14.08 -5.57
C ALA A 32 -2.49 12.54 -5.49
N TYR A 33 -2.74 11.83 -6.59
CA TYR A 33 -2.58 10.39 -6.66
C TYR A 33 -1.13 9.93 -6.45
N LYS A 34 -0.16 10.61 -7.09
CA LYS A 34 1.28 10.34 -6.89
C LYS A 34 1.67 10.57 -5.43
N ASN A 35 1.26 11.68 -4.83
CA ASN A 35 1.56 12.03 -3.44
C ASN A 35 0.96 11.02 -2.45
N SER A 36 -0.29 10.61 -2.67
CA SER A 36 -0.95 9.53 -1.91
C SER A 36 -0.15 8.22 -1.98
N ARG A 37 0.32 7.85 -3.18
CA ARG A 37 1.10 6.62 -3.39
C ARG A 37 2.46 6.68 -2.68
N ILE A 38 3.12 7.84 -2.70
CA ILE A 38 4.36 8.07 -1.96
C ILE A 38 4.12 7.98 -0.45
N TYR A 39 3.07 8.62 0.06
CA TYR A 39 2.72 8.57 1.47
C TYR A 39 2.46 7.13 1.95
N LYS A 40 1.63 6.37 1.22
CA LYS A 40 1.38 4.94 1.52
C LYS A 40 2.67 4.12 1.54
N LYS A 41 3.58 4.37 0.59
CA LYS A 41 4.88 3.68 0.54
C LYS A 41 5.76 4.06 1.74
N LYS A 42 5.79 5.34 2.14
CA LYS A 42 6.54 5.81 3.32
C LYS A 42 6.01 5.19 4.60
N VAL A 43 4.69 5.17 4.79
CA VAL A 43 4.03 4.55 5.93
C VAL A 43 4.33 3.06 6.00
N LYS A 44 4.21 2.32 4.88
CA LYS A 44 4.58 0.91 4.80
C LYS A 44 6.04 0.67 5.18
N CYS A 45 6.97 1.45 4.63
CA CYS A 45 8.39 1.37 4.95
C CYS A 45 8.66 1.65 6.44
N PHE A 46 7.97 2.62 7.04
CA PHE A 46 8.07 2.89 8.47
C PHE A 46 7.58 1.71 9.32
N HIS A 47 6.44 1.11 8.96
CA HIS A 47 5.95 -0.09 9.63
C HIS A 47 6.91 -1.27 9.49
N ASP A 48 7.38 -1.56 8.28
CA ASP A 48 8.34 -2.63 8.01
C ASP A 48 9.64 -2.42 8.81
N ASN A 49 10.15 -1.18 8.87
CA ASN A 49 11.33 -0.83 9.67
C ASN A 49 11.09 -0.95 11.18
N MET A 50 9.88 -0.63 11.67
CA MET A 50 9.52 -0.78 13.08
C MET A 50 9.44 -2.25 13.49
N ILE A 51 8.97 -3.11 12.57
CA ILE A 51 8.97 -4.56 12.76
C ILE A 51 10.41 -5.09 12.89
N LEU A 52 11.32 -4.67 12.02
CA LEU A 52 12.74 -5.08 12.07
C LEU A 52 13.46 -4.60 13.34
N ARG A 53 13.03 -3.47 13.91
CA ARG A 53 13.61 -2.93 15.15
C ARG A 53 13.04 -3.56 16.43
N LYS A 54 11.93 -4.30 16.33
CA LYS A 54 11.32 -4.94 17.50
C LYS A 54 12.04 -6.26 17.75
N GLU A 55 13.12 -6.21 18.51
CA GLU A 55 13.78 -7.40 19.04
C GLU A 55 12.82 -8.09 20.02
N PHE A 56 12.33 -9.27 19.64
CA PHE A 56 11.45 -10.06 20.50
C PHE A 56 12.31 -10.82 21.51
N ARG A 57 12.12 -10.50 22.80
CA ARG A 57 12.80 -11.18 23.91
C ARG A 57 12.16 -12.55 24.16
N VAL A 58 12.99 -13.52 24.54
CA VAL A 58 12.63 -14.89 24.90
C VAL A 58 11.53 -14.89 25.98
N SER A 59 10.48 -15.67 25.77
CA SER A 59 9.51 -16.00 26.81
C SER A 59 9.77 -17.44 27.26
N GLN A 60 10.20 -17.64 28.50
CA GLN A 60 10.26 -18.97 29.10
C GLN A 60 8.86 -19.33 29.60
N LYS A 61 8.23 -20.32 28.96
CA LYS A 61 6.98 -20.90 29.45
C LYS A 61 7.11 -22.43 29.39
N MET A 62 7.08 -23.05 30.58
CA MET A 62 7.09 -24.50 30.83
C MET A 62 8.00 -25.32 29.89
N GLY A 63 9.29 -25.39 30.21
CA GLY A 63 10.21 -26.41 29.71
C GLY A 63 10.73 -26.25 28.27
N LEU A 64 10.28 -25.25 27.51
CA LEU A 64 10.77 -24.96 26.16
C LEU A 64 11.23 -23.49 26.06
N THR A 65 12.51 -23.29 25.75
CA THR A 65 13.04 -21.97 25.34
C THR A 65 12.67 -21.74 23.89
N ILE A 66 11.85 -20.72 23.65
CA ILE A 66 11.40 -20.37 22.31
C ILE A 66 11.99 -19.01 21.93
N TYR A 67 12.70 -18.96 20.79
CA TYR A 67 13.21 -17.72 20.20
C TYR A 67 12.30 -17.27 19.05
N TYR A 68 11.86 -16.02 19.10
CA TYR A 68 11.17 -15.38 17.99
C TYR A 68 12.23 -14.81 17.04
N THR A 69 12.24 -15.27 15.79
CA THR A 69 13.36 -15.01 14.88
C THR A 69 13.10 -13.89 13.91
N ASN A 70 11.89 -13.74 13.34
CA ASN A 70 11.54 -12.64 12.43
C ASN A 70 10.02 -12.50 12.28
N ILE A 71 9.52 -11.28 12.08
CA ILE A 71 8.17 -11.03 11.57
C ILE A 71 8.28 -10.60 10.10
N PHE A 72 7.62 -11.34 9.21
CA PHE A 72 7.53 -11.03 7.79
C PHE A 72 6.46 -9.95 7.54
N PRO A 73 6.52 -9.19 6.43
CA PRO A 73 5.59 -8.08 6.14
C PRO A 73 4.11 -8.46 6.06
N TYR A 74 3.77 -9.76 6.13
CA TYR A 74 2.40 -10.30 6.15
C TYR A 74 1.95 -10.75 7.55
N GLY A 75 2.62 -10.31 8.61
CA GLY A 75 2.33 -10.69 9.99
C GLY A 75 2.87 -12.06 10.39
N VAL A 76 3.49 -12.82 9.48
CA VAL A 76 4.00 -14.17 9.81
C VAL A 76 5.17 -14.06 10.79
N VAL A 77 5.08 -14.72 11.94
CA VAL A 77 6.12 -14.80 12.95
C VAL A 77 6.85 -16.14 12.82
N GLY A 78 8.17 -16.08 12.65
CA GLY A 78 9.05 -17.24 12.69
C GLY A 78 9.43 -17.59 14.13
N ILE A 79 9.05 -18.79 14.57
CA ILE A 79 9.33 -19.31 15.91
C ILE A 79 10.37 -20.42 15.80
N ARG A 80 11.46 -20.36 16.56
CA ARG A 80 12.45 -21.43 16.65
C ARG A 80 12.44 -22.06 18.03
N ASP A 81 12.40 -23.38 18.05
CA ASP A 81 12.56 -24.20 19.24
C ASP A 81 14.05 -24.50 19.50
N GLU A 82 14.55 -24.23 20.71
CA GLU A 82 15.96 -24.45 21.06
C GLU A 82 16.33 -25.94 21.16
N ALA A 83 15.42 -26.78 21.67
CA ALA A 83 15.69 -28.19 21.94
C ALA A 83 15.74 -29.04 20.66
N THR A 84 14.93 -28.70 19.66
CA THR A 84 14.79 -29.46 18.41
C THR A 84 15.36 -28.76 17.18
N ASN A 85 15.77 -27.50 17.32
CA ASN A 85 16.20 -26.61 16.24
C ASN A 85 15.19 -26.49 15.08
N LYS A 86 13.92 -26.82 15.34
CA LYS A 86 12.83 -26.74 14.36
C LYS A 86 12.31 -25.30 14.30
N THR A 87 12.00 -24.85 13.08
CA THR A 87 11.42 -23.52 12.84
C THR A 87 9.98 -23.66 12.38
N PHE A 88 9.07 -22.93 13.02
CA PHE A 88 7.65 -22.86 12.70
C PHE A 88 7.31 -21.46 12.17
N LYS A 89 6.45 -21.39 11.15
CA LYS A 89 5.87 -20.13 10.68
C LYS A 89 4.43 -20.07 11.16
N VAL A 90 4.11 -19.07 11.98
CA VAL A 90 2.74 -18.83 12.45
C VAL A 90 2.25 -17.49 11.94
N ASN A 91 0.96 -17.34 11.72
CA ASN A 91 0.39 -16.03 11.39
C ASN A 91 0.29 -15.20 12.67
N GLY A 92 0.91 -14.03 12.70
CA GLY A 92 0.71 -13.01 13.72
C GLY A 92 -0.53 -12.21 13.36
N HIS A 93 -1.57 -12.36 14.19
CA HIS A 93 -2.80 -11.58 14.12
C HIS A 93 -2.59 -10.20 14.77
#